data_AF-A0A2V9UHZ0-F1
#
_entry.id   AF-A0A2V9UHZ0-F1
#
_cell.length_a   1.000
_cell.length_b   1.000
_cell.length_c   1.000
_cell.angle_alpha   90.00
_cell.angle_beta   90.00
_cell.angle_gamma   90.00
#
_symmetry.space_group_name_H-M   'P 1'
#
loop_
_entity.id
_entity.type
_entity.pdbx_description
1 polymer ?
#
loop_
_entity_poly.entity_id
_entity_poly.type
_entity_poly.pdbx_seq_one_letter_code
_entity_poly.pdbx_strand_id
1 'polypeptide(L)'
;MGLDIRLPIGGLFIALGLLLTVYGLFGDSSVYQRSLGINLNLGWGIVLLIFGLIMAALGRWGLSPRTRKDNLAATPPRDRQR
;
A
#
# COMPACT_ATOMS: atom_id res chain seq x y z
N MET A 1 -11.79 -9.55 14.01
CA MET A 1 -10.42 -9.04 13.85
C MET A 1 -10.40 -8.23 12.56
N GLY A 2 -10.32 -6.90 12.62
CA GLY A 2 -10.31 -6.06 11.43
C GLY A 2 -8.97 -6.23 10.71
N LEU A 3 -8.94 -7.03 9.66
CA LEU A 3 -7.74 -7.23 8.87
C LEU A 3 -7.52 -5.97 8.03
N ASP A 4 -6.38 -5.29 8.24
CA ASP A 4 -6.02 -4.10 7.47
C ASP A 4 -5.90 -4.46 5.99
N ILE A 5 -6.98 -4.20 5.25
CA ILE A 5 -7.19 -4.58 3.85
C ILE A 5 -6.10 -3.98 2.92
N ARG A 6 -5.39 -2.97 3.41
CA ARG A 6 -4.26 -2.31 2.72
C ARG A 6 -3.10 -3.27 2.46
N LEU A 7 -2.82 -4.18 3.39
CA LEU A 7 -1.73 -5.15 3.26
C LEU A 7 -1.97 -6.17 2.13
N PRO A 8 -3.11 -6.90 2.07
CA PRO A 8 -3.36 -7.84 1.00
C PRO A 8 -3.52 -7.15 -0.36
N ILE A 9 -4.14 -5.97 -0.42
CA ILE A 9 -4.26 -5.21 -1.67
C ILE A 9 -2.89 -4.73 -2.15
N GLY A 10 -2.06 -4.16 -1.27
CA GLY A 10 -0.69 -3.74 -1.61
C GLY A 10 0.18 -4.91 -2.08
N GLY A 11 0.05 -6.07 -1.45
CA GLY A 11 0.76 -7.29 -1.86
C GLY A 11 0.39 -7.76 -3.26
N LEU A 12 -0.89 -7.71 -3.63
CA LEU A 12 -1.34 -8.04 -4.98
C LEU A 12 -0.76 -7.09 -6.05
N PHE A 13 -0.74 -5.79 -5.77
CA PHE A 13 -0.14 -4.80 -6.68
C PHE A 13 1.37 -5.00 -6.86
N ILE A 14 2.09 -5.34 -5.78
CA ILE A 14 3.52 -5.65 -5.87
C ILE A 14 3.74 -6.91 -6.70
N ALA A 15 2.97 -7.98 -6.48
CA ALA A 15 3.11 -9.24 -7.22
C ALA A 15 2.83 -9.06 -8.72
N LEU A 16 1.74 -8.37 -9.06
CA LEU A 16 1.37 -8.08 -10.45
C LEU A 16 2.37 -7.11 -11.10
N GLY A 17 2.78 -6.06 -10.40
CA GLY A 17 3.79 -5.11 -10.88
C GLY A 17 5.11 -5.82 -11.17
N LEU A 18 5.57 -6.68 -10.26
CA LEU A 18 6.79 -7.47 -10.45
C LEU A 18 6.68 -8.39 -11.66
N LEU A 19 5.55 -9.10 -11.81
CA LEU A 19 5.31 -9.98 -12.94
C LEU A 19 5.35 -9.19 -14.27
N LEU A 20 4.69 -8.03 -14.33
CA LEU A 20 4.69 -7.17 -15.52
C LEU A 20 6.07 -6.57 -15.81
N THR A 21 6.83 -6.18 -14.79
CA THR A 21 8.19 -5.66 -14.94
C THR A 21 9.13 -6.74 -15.46
N VAL A 22 9.09 -7.95 -14.90
CA VAL A 22 9.89 -9.11 -15.38
C VAL A 22 9.49 -9.45 -16.81
N TYR A 23 8.19 -9.56 -17.09
CA TYR A 23 7.71 -9.82 -18.45
C TYR A 23 8.08 -8.67 -19.41
N GLY A 24 8.08 -7.43 -18.96
CA GLY A 24 8.48 -6.27 -19.75
C GLY A 24 9.98 -6.22 -20.07
N LEU A 25 10.81 -6.84 -19.23
CA LEU A 25 12.28 -6.94 -19.38
C LEU A 25 12.72 -8.14 -20.22
N PHE A 26 12.08 -9.30 -20.01
CA PHE A 26 12.46 -10.57 -20.63
C PHE A 26 11.52 -11.02 -21.76
N GLY A 27 10.37 -10.36 -21.92
CA GLY A 27 9.37 -10.68 -22.92
C GLY A 27 9.81 -10.29 -24.33
N ASP A 28 9.41 -11.13 -25.28
CA ASP A 28 9.84 -11.05 -26.67
C ASP A 28 9.32 -9.77 -27.36
N SER A 29 10.20 -9.11 -28.13
CA SER A 29 9.93 -7.80 -28.71
C SER A 29 8.88 -7.82 -29.83
N SER A 30 8.51 -9.02 -30.29
CA SER A 30 7.47 -9.24 -31.29
C SER A 30 6.09 -8.77 -30.84
N VAL A 31 5.80 -8.76 -29.54
CA VAL A 31 4.54 -8.23 -28.98
C VAL A 31 4.48 -6.69 -29.04
N TYR A 32 5.64 -6.00 -29.02
CA TYR A 32 5.71 -4.53 -29.02
C TYR A 32 5.41 -3.87 -30.36
N GLN A 33 5.39 -4.62 -31.46
CA GLN A 33 4.97 -4.08 -32.76
C GLN A 33 3.52 -3.58 -32.73
N ARG A 34 2.68 -4.11 -31.82
CA ARG A 34 1.30 -3.65 -31.64
C ARG A 34 1.16 -2.41 -30.75
N SER A 35 2.24 -2.02 -30.07
CA SER A 35 2.29 -0.94 -29.07
C SER A 35 3.15 0.25 -29.50
N LEU A 36 3.33 0.46 -30.81
CA LEU A 36 4.16 1.56 -31.34
C LEU A 36 5.65 1.45 -30.92
N GLY A 37 6.13 0.23 -30.62
CA GLY A 37 7.50 -0.02 -30.16
C GLY A 37 7.76 0.34 -28.69
N ILE A 38 6.72 0.63 -27.90
CA ILE A 38 6.85 1.04 -26.49
C ILE A 38 6.54 -0.13 -25.55
N ASN A 39 7.40 -0.37 -24.55
CA ASN A 39 7.19 -1.41 -23.53
C ASN A 39 6.12 -1.01 -22.50
N LEU A 40 4.85 -1.10 -22.88
CA LEU A 40 3.72 -0.85 -21.98
C LEU A 40 3.75 -1.76 -20.74
N ASN A 41 4.14 -3.02 -20.88
CA ASN A 41 4.24 -3.96 -19.76
C ASN A 41 5.27 -3.47 -18.72
N LEU A 42 6.41 -2.98 -19.19
CA LEU A 42 7.45 -2.47 -18.30
C LEU A 42 7.01 -1.17 -17.62
N GLY A 43 6.43 -0.23 -18.39
CA GLY A 43 5.93 1.04 -17.86
C GLY A 43 4.84 0.85 -16.80
N TRP A 44 3.78 0.11 -17.14
CA TRP A 44 2.69 -0.18 -16.20
C TRP A 44 3.15 -1.08 -15.05
N GLY A 45 4.05 -2.03 -15.29
CA GLY A 45 4.66 -2.85 -14.25
C GLY A 45 5.34 -2.00 -13.18
N ILE A 46 6.20 -1.06 -13.59
CA ILE A 46 6.89 -0.14 -12.68
C ILE A 46 5.89 0.73 -11.91
N VAL A 47 4.87 1.29 -12.57
CA VAL A 47 3.82 2.10 -11.93
C VAL A 47 3.09 1.30 -10.84
N LEU A 48 2.67 0.07 -11.14
CA LEU A 48 1.98 -0.80 -10.19
C LEU A 48 2.89 -1.21 -9.02
N LEU A 49 4.18 -1.44 -9.28
CA LEU A 49 5.17 -1.83 -8.27
C LEU A 49 5.42 -0.69 -7.28
N ILE A 50 5.60 0.54 -7.77
CA ILE A 50 5.74 1.75 -6.95
C ILE A 50 4.46 1.98 -6.13
N PHE A 51 3.29 1.88 -6.76
CA PHE A 51 2.01 2.06 -6.07
C PHE A 51 1.79 1.02 -4.96
N GLY A 52 2.05 -0.26 -5.24
CA GLY A 52 1.95 -1.34 -4.27
C GLY A 52 2.91 -1.16 -3.10
N LEU A 53 4.16 -0.74 -3.36
CA LEU A 53 5.15 -0.42 -2.32
C LEU A 53 4.68 0.73 -1.42
N ILE A 54 4.15 1.81 -2.00
CA ILE A 54 3.58 2.93 -1.24
C ILE A 54 2.45 2.42 -0.34
N MET A 55 1.51 1.66 -0.89
CA MET A 55 0.37 1.16 -0.12
C MET A 55 0.81 0.22 1.02
N ALA A 56 1.78 -0.66 0.78
CA ALA A 56 2.35 -1.54 1.79
C ALA A 56 3.10 -0.76 2.88
N ALA A 57 3.82 0.30 2.51
CA ALA A 57 4.48 1.20 3.46
C ALA A 57 3.46 1.92 4.35
N LEU A 58 2.38 2.46 3.77
CA LEU A 58 1.29 3.11 4.53
C LEU A 58 0.55 2.13 5.45
N GLY A 59 0.38 0.87 5.04
CA GLY A 59 -0.22 -0.18 5.87
C GLY A 59 0.67 -0.60 7.05
N ARG A 60 1.99 -0.70 6.84
CA ARG A 60 2.97 -0.96 7.92
C ARG A 60 3.17 0.23 8.85
N TRP A 61 3.03 1.44 8.34
CA TRP A 61 3.15 2.68 9.12
C TRP A 61 1.81 3.19 9.64
N GLY A 62 0.81 2.32 9.78
CA GLY A 62 -0.49 2.65 10.38
C GLY A 62 -0.29 3.53 11.61
N LEU A 63 -0.73 4.79 11.46
CA LEU A 63 -0.60 5.88 12.43
C LEU A 63 -0.87 5.31 13.82
N SER A 64 0.14 5.25 14.69
CA SER A 64 -0.08 5.03 16.12
C SER A 64 -1.18 6.00 16.53
N PRO A 65 -2.39 5.54 16.87
CA PRO A 65 -3.39 6.42 17.42
C PRO A 65 -2.75 6.92 18.70
N ARG A 66 -2.40 8.21 18.74
CA ARG A 66 -2.04 8.88 19.99
C ARG A 66 -3.19 8.58 20.94
N THR A 67 -2.95 7.60 21.78
CA THR A 67 -3.91 7.05 22.69
C THR A 67 -4.25 8.17 23.64
N ARG A 68 -5.49 8.65 23.56
CA ARG A 68 -6.38 8.73 24.73
C ARG A 68 -5.63 9.02 26.04
N LYS A 69 -4.89 10.13 26.10
CA LYS A 69 -4.32 10.65 27.35
C LYS A 69 -5.07 11.89 27.83
N ASP A 70 -5.86 12.51 26.96
CA ASP A 70 -6.51 13.79 27.25
C ASP A 70 -7.80 13.60 28.07
N ASN A 71 -8.48 12.44 27.93
CA ASN A 71 -9.75 12.17 28.62
C ASN A 71 -9.59 11.61 30.05
N LEU A 72 -8.38 11.20 30.44
CA LEU A 72 -8.09 10.75 31.81
C LEU A 72 -7.73 11.93 32.73
N ALA A 73 -7.27 13.05 32.18
CA ALA A 73 -7.01 14.27 32.94
C ALA A 73 -8.29 15.08 33.24
N ALA A 74 -9.40 14.80 32.54
CA ALA A 74 -10.63 15.58 32.60
C ALA A 74 -11.72 15.01 33.54
N THR A 75 -11.43 13.95 34.30
CA THR A 75 -12.37 13.49 35.34
C THR A 75 -11.98 14.14 36.67
N PRO A 76 -12.65 15.23 37.10
CA PRO A 76 -12.41 15.78 38.43
C PRO A 76 -12.79 14.73 39.49
N PRO A 77 -12.04 14.61 40.60
CA PRO A 77 -12.38 13.71 41.67
C PRO A 77 -13.80 14.02 42.15
N ARG A 78 -14.68 13.01 42.08
CA ARG A 78 -15.98 13.03 42.76
C ARG A 78 -15.72 12.97 44.26
N ASP A 79 -15.30 14.08 44.83
CA ASP A 79 -15.30 14.30 46.26
C ASP A 79 -16.30 15.41 46.60
N ARG A 80 -17.56 14.99 46.70
CA ARG A 80 -18.53 15.63 47.57
C ARG A 80 -19.68 14.65 47.84
N GLN A 81 -19.33 13.54 48.49
CA GLN A 81 -20.27 12.85 49.36
C GLN A 81 -19.86 13.18 50.80
N ARG A 82 -20.50 14.19 51.38
CA ARG A 82 -20.94 14.35 52.78
C ARG A 82 -21.13 15.83 53.11
#